data_AF-A0A2R6NHA0-F1
#
_entry.id   AF-A0A2R6NHA0-F1
#
_cell.length_a   1.000
_cell.length_b   1.000
_cell.length_c   1.000
_cell.angle_alpha   90.00
_cell.angle_beta   90.00
_cell.angle_gamma   90.00
#
_symmetry.space_group_name_H-M   'P 1'
#
loop_
_entity.id
_entity.type
_entity.pdbx_description
1 polymer ?
#
loop_
_entity_poly.entity_id
_entity_poly.type
_entity_poly.pdbx_seq_one_letter_code
_entity_poly.pdbx_strand_id
1 'polypeptide(L)'
;MFAWLMKTPVAIKQIEKWSHGYLEMDCAGGKCYGVLAVHRICFALSLFHFILGATLIGVKDTRDKRAAVQNGWWGPKVLLWLVLVGVSFFIPNGFFMFWGNYVALMGATIFILLGLVLLVDFAHSWSETCLENWENSSSNLWQWILIGSTAGMYAGTIALTGILYGFFGNSGCSLNQFFISLNLALCILITVMCVHPTVQEYNPRSGLAQSSMVAVYCTYLIMSAIGNRQHDTCNPLQKYRGTVQGTHTTTVVLGAIFTFLAIAYSTSRAATQSRALVGKKKGTIELPADHGIHGHAELGVVNSQPGRTETPRYQALLAAVEAGAIPASALEEEQDEDEDEGPVGEHRDDERSGTRYNYSWFHIIFAIGAMYVAMLLTDWYVTTSISRLTADLIHFGM
;
A
#
# COMPACT_ATOMS: atom_id res chain seq x y z
N MET A 1 -7.22 -13.10 -5.91
CA MET A 1 -8.18 -14.23 -5.88
C MET A 1 -7.83 -15.34 -6.85
N PHE A 2 -7.79 -15.11 -8.17
CA PHE A 2 -7.46 -16.17 -9.14
C PHE A 2 -6.11 -16.87 -8.85
N ALA A 3 -5.04 -16.12 -8.58
CA ALA A 3 -3.75 -16.69 -8.17
C ALA A 3 -3.83 -17.53 -6.87
N TRP A 4 -4.67 -17.15 -5.91
CA TRP A 4 -4.86 -17.91 -4.67
C TRP A 4 -5.57 -19.24 -4.93
N LEU A 5 -6.57 -19.27 -5.82
CA LEU A 5 -7.22 -20.51 -6.26
C LEU A 5 -6.23 -21.50 -6.88
N MET A 6 -5.14 -21.01 -7.49
CA MET A 6 -4.09 -21.85 -8.06
C MET A 6 -3.20 -22.53 -7.01
N LYS A 7 -3.22 -22.11 -5.74
CA LYS A 7 -2.60 -22.84 -4.63
C LYS A 7 -3.45 -24.02 -4.15
N THR A 8 -4.69 -24.18 -4.63
CA THR A 8 -5.54 -25.30 -4.19
C THR A 8 -5.01 -26.64 -4.70
N PRO A 9 -5.17 -27.74 -3.92
CA PRO A 9 -4.71 -29.07 -4.34
C PRO A 9 -5.30 -29.54 -5.68
N VAL A 10 -6.53 -29.13 -5.99
CA VAL A 10 -7.22 -29.45 -7.25
C VAL A 10 -6.53 -28.75 -8.42
N ALA A 11 -6.26 -27.45 -8.30
CA ALA A 11 -5.56 -26.70 -9.34
C ALA A 11 -4.14 -27.23 -9.57
N ILE A 12 -3.41 -27.54 -8.50
CA ILE A 12 -2.05 -28.10 -8.58
C ILE A 12 -2.03 -29.42 -9.36
N LYS A 13 -2.92 -30.37 -9.04
CA LYS A 13 -3.00 -31.66 -9.76
C LYS A 13 -3.35 -31.48 -11.24
N GLN A 14 -4.21 -30.51 -11.55
CA GLN A 14 -4.58 -30.23 -12.94
C GLN A 14 -3.41 -29.64 -13.73
N ILE A 15 -2.64 -28.73 -13.11
CA ILE A 15 -1.43 -28.15 -13.72
C ILE A 15 -0.35 -29.21 -13.91
N GLU A 16 -0.14 -30.08 -12.93
CA GLU A 16 0.81 -31.20 -13.02
C GLU A 16 0.48 -32.09 -14.22
N LYS A 17 -0.81 -32.48 -14.36
CA LYS A 17 -1.28 -33.31 -15.48
C LYS A 17 -1.13 -32.63 -16.83
N TRP A 18 -1.43 -31.33 -16.93
CA TRP A 18 -1.37 -30.59 -18.19
C TRP A 18 0.06 -30.20 -18.60
N SER A 19 0.93 -29.93 -17.63
CA SER A 19 2.27 -29.42 -17.88
C SER A 19 3.32 -30.48 -18.18
N HIS A 20 3.00 -31.78 -18.03
CA HIS A 20 3.89 -32.89 -18.34
C HIS A 20 5.34 -32.72 -17.81
N GLY A 21 5.50 -32.12 -16.62
CA GLY A 21 6.80 -31.87 -15.98
C GLY A 21 7.53 -30.58 -16.43
N TYR A 22 7.01 -29.83 -17.39
CA TYR A 22 7.60 -28.57 -17.85
C TYR A 22 7.61 -27.46 -16.76
N LEU A 23 6.61 -27.47 -15.87
CA LEU A 23 6.44 -26.48 -14.80
C LEU A 23 7.01 -26.94 -13.44
N GLU A 24 7.77 -28.04 -13.41
CA GLU A 24 8.31 -28.59 -12.17
C GLU A 24 9.48 -27.74 -11.63
N MET A 25 9.49 -27.50 -10.32
CA MET A 25 10.60 -26.86 -9.62
C MET A 25 10.79 -27.44 -8.22
N ASP A 26 12.04 -27.59 -7.80
CA ASP A 26 12.40 -28.11 -6.49
C ASP A 26 12.43 -26.98 -5.46
N CYS A 27 11.70 -27.14 -4.36
CA CYS A 27 11.67 -26.23 -3.22
C CYS A 27 12.13 -27.00 -1.97
N ALA A 28 12.64 -26.29 -0.97
CA ALA A 28 12.89 -26.80 0.39
C ALA A 28 11.56 -27.27 1.01
N GLY A 29 11.24 -28.55 0.78
CA GLY A 29 9.96 -29.18 1.09
C GLY A 29 9.37 -30.06 -0.04
N GLY A 30 9.96 -30.06 -1.24
CA GLY A 30 9.56 -30.87 -2.41
C GLY A 30 9.18 -30.04 -3.64
N LYS A 31 8.62 -30.69 -4.66
CA LYS A 31 8.20 -30.05 -5.92
C LYS A 31 7.00 -29.11 -5.70
N CYS A 32 7.11 -27.83 -6.06
CA CYS A 32 6.07 -26.82 -5.76
C CYS A 32 5.50 -26.12 -7.01
N TYR A 33 4.48 -26.73 -7.63
CA TYR A 33 3.78 -26.16 -8.80
C TYR A 33 3.00 -24.87 -8.48
N GLY A 34 2.45 -24.74 -7.27
CA GLY A 34 1.58 -23.61 -6.89
C GLY A 34 2.31 -22.26 -6.81
N VAL A 35 3.56 -22.24 -6.34
CA VAL A 35 4.37 -21.01 -6.20
C VAL A 35 4.64 -20.39 -7.57
N LEU A 36 5.03 -21.22 -8.54
CA LEU A 36 5.32 -20.78 -9.89
C LEU A 36 4.07 -20.25 -10.62
N ALA A 37 2.93 -20.93 -10.44
CA ALA A 37 1.66 -20.51 -11.04
C ALA A 37 1.23 -19.13 -10.53
N VAL A 38 1.43 -18.85 -9.23
CA VAL A 38 1.17 -17.52 -8.64
C VAL A 38 2.06 -16.46 -9.28
N HIS A 39 3.37 -16.70 -9.37
CA HIS A 39 4.29 -15.73 -9.99
C HIS A 39 3.95 -15.45 -11.46
N ARG A 40 3.54 -16.47 -12.23
CA ARG A 40 3.12 -16.32 -13.64
C ARG A 40 1.90 -15.41 -13.79
N ILE A 41 0.85 -15.65 -13.00
CA ILE A 41 -0.38 -14.85 -13.03
C ILE A 41 -0.12 -13.42 -12.55
N CYS A 42 0.62 -13.24 -11.46
CA CYS A 42 0.94 -11.90 -10.95
C CYS A 42 1.91 -11.14 -11.87
N PHE A 43 2.82 -11.83 -12.55
CA PHE A 43 3.65 -11.24 -13.61
C PHE A 43 2.79 -10.70 -14.75
N ALA A 44 1.82 -11.49 -15.25
CA ALA A 44 0.92 -11.04 -16.30
C ALA A 44 0.10 -9.80 -15.87
N LEU A 45 -0.35 -9.75 -14.62
CA LEU A 45 -1.06 -8.58 -14.08
C LEU A 45 -0.14 -7.36 -13.94
N SER A 46 1.09 -7.56 -13.46
CA SER A 46 2.09 -6.50 -13.34
C SER A 46 2.46 -5.93 -14.71
N LEU A 47 2.71 -6.80 -15.69
CA LEU A 47 2.99 -6.43 -17.08
C LEU A 47 1.81 -5.70 -17.73
N PHE A 48 0.58 -6.17 -17.52
CA PHE A 48 -0.63 -5.49 -17.98
C PHE A 48 -0.68 -4.04 -17.48
N HIS A 49 -0.43 -3.83 -16.18
CA HIS A 49 -0.40 -2.49 -15.61
C HIS A 49 0.78 -1.66 -16.11
N PHE A 50 1.97 -2.22 -16.30
CA PHE A 50 3.07 -1.48 -16.93
C PHE A 50 2.75 -1.04 -18.36
N ILE A 51 2.10 -1.88 -19.16
CA ILE A 51 1.66 -1.54 -20.52
C ILE A 51 0.66 -0.38 -20.46
N LEU A 52 -0.38 -0.46 -19.63
CA LEU A 52 -1.35 0.62 -19.49
C LEU A 52 -0.71 1.91 -18.98
N GLY A 53 0.12 1.81 -17.94
CA GLY A 53 0.85 2.94 -17.38
C GLY A 53 1.73 3.65 -18.40
N ALA A 54 2.41 2.89 -19.27
CA ALA A 54 3.22 3.41 -20.37
C ALA A 54 2.37 4.12 -21.44
N THR A 55 1.21 3.56 -21.80
CA THR A 55 0.31 4.20 -22.78
C THR A 55 -0.29 5.51 -22.29
N LEU A 56 -0.40 5.68 -20.97
CA LEU A 56 -1.03 6.83 -20.32
C LEU A 56 -0.02 7.90 -19.86
N ILE A 57 1.25 7.78 -20.25
CA ILE A 57 2.28 8.78 -19.89
C ILE A 57 1.93 10.15 -20.48
N GLY A 58 1.89 11.14 -19.60
CA GLY A 58 1.65 12.54 -19.97
C GLY A 58 0.19 12.89 -20.23
N VAL A 59 -0.76 12.02 -19.89
CA VAL A 59 -2.19 12.37 -19.89
C VAL A 59 -2.47 13.29 -18.70
N LYS A 60 -2.97 14.49 -18.97
CA LYS A 60 -3.28 15.52 -17.95
C LYS A 60 -4.77 15.87 -17.87
N ASP A 61 -5.53 15.54 -18.92
CA ASP A 61 -6.93 15.90 -19.09
C ASP A 61 -7.68 14.68 -19.65
N THR A 62 -8.92 14.49 -19.21
CA THR A 62 -9.83 13.42 -19.66
C THR A 62 -10.29 13.56 -21.11
N ARG A 63 -10.10 14.74 -21.71
CA ARG A 63 -10.35 15.00 -23.13
C ARG A 63 -9.30 14.37 -24.04
N ASP A 64 -8.15 13.96 -23.50
CA ASP A 64 -7.16 13.20 -24.28
C ASP A 64 -7.80 11.88 -24.75
N LYS A 65 -7.69 11.56 -26.04
CA LYS A 65 -8.20 10.29 -26.58
C LYS A 65 -7.63 9.08 -25.84
N ARG A 66 -6.43 9.20 -25.27
CA ARG A 66 -5.81 8.15 -24.44
C ARG A 66 -6.52 7.95 -23.10
N ALA A 67 -7.18 8.96 -22.55
CA ALA A 67 -7.98 8.82 -21.33
C ALA A 67 -9.17 7.86 -21.52
N ALA A 68 -9.67 7.70 -22.76
CA ALA A 68 -10.68 6.68 -23.07
C ALA A 68 -10.17 5.24 -22.84
N VAL A 69 -8.85 5.02 -22.92
CA VAL A 69 -8.23 3.74 -22.54
C VAL A 69 -8.31 3.56 -21.03
N GLN A 70 -8.14 4.60 -20.21
CA GLN A 70 -8.27 4.50 -18.75
C GLN A 70 -9.73 4.26 -18.33
N ASN A 71 -10.64 5.13 -18.80
CA ASN A 71 -12.02 5.18 -18.32
C ASN A 71 -12.97 4.21 -19.06
N GLY A 72 -12.51 3.57 -20.15
CA GLY A 72 -13.31 2.66 -20.97
C GLY A 72 -12.61 1.35 -21.32
N TRP A 73 -13.06 0.71 -22.41
CA TRP A 73 -12.42 -0.47 -23.03
C TRP A 73 -12.21 -1.68 -22.08
N TRP A 74 -13.13 -1.89 -21.14
CA TRP A 74 -13.06 -2.98 -20.15
C TRP A 74 -12.96 -4.39 -20.77
N GLY A 75 -13.74 -4.68 -21.82
CA GLY A 75 -13.70 -5.98 -22.50
C GLY A 75 -12.31 -6.30 -23.09
N PRO A 76 -11.78 -5.45 -23.99
CA PRO A 76 -10.42 -5.60 -24.51
C PRO A 76 -9.32 -5.66 -23.45
N LYS A 77 -9.44 -4.89 -22.35
CA LYS A 77 -8.50 -4.95 -21.21
C LYS A 77 -8.47 -6.32 -20.55
N VAL A 78 -9.65 -6.87 -20.23
CA VAL A 78 -9.76 -8.21 -19.61
C VAL A 78 -9.22 -9.27 -20.56
N LEU A 79 -9.53 -9.19 -21.85
CA LEU A 79 -9.00 -10.11 -22.86
C LEU A 79 -7.48 -10.03 -22.96
N LEU A 80 -6.90 -8.82 -22.99
CA LEU A 80 -5.45 -8.63 -23.01
C LEU A 80 -4.79 -9.26 -21.78
N TRP A 81 -5.35 -9.04 -20.59
CA TRP A 81 -4.84 -9.66 -19.37
C TRP A 81 -4.89 -11.19 -19.42
N LEU A 82 -5.99 -11.79 -19.90
CA LEU A 82 -6.10 -13.25 -20.06
C LEU A 82 -5.08 -13.81 -21.07
N VAL A 83 -4.84 -13.09 -22.17
CA VAL A 83 -3.80 -13.47 -23.15
C VAL A 83 -2.42 -13.40 -22.51
N LEU A 84 -2.11 -12.34 -21.75
CA LEU A 84 -0.83 -12.23 -21.03
C LEU A 84 -0.65 -13.35 -20.01
N VAL A 85 -1.72 -13.76 -19.32
CA VAL A 85 -1.69 -14.94 -18.43
C VAL A 85 -1.36 -16.20 -19.24
N GLY A 86 -2.05 -16.45 -20.36
CA GLY A 86 -1.77 -17.60 -21.22
C GLY A 86 -0.32 -17.63 -21.74
N VAL A 87 0.15 -16.50 -22.26
CA VAL A 87 1.53 -16.32 -22.75
C VAL A 87 2.55 -16.56 -21.62
N SER A 88 2.24 -16.13 -20.40
CA SER A 88 3.14 -16.29 -19.25
C SER A 88 3.46 -17.76 -18.96
N PHE A 89 2.60 -18.73 -19.31
CA PHE A 89 2.86 -20.16 -19.12
C PHE A 89 3.86 -20.77 -20.11
N PHE A 90 4.08 -20.13 -21.26
CA PHE A 90 5.06 -20.56 -22.25
C PHE A 90 6.49 -20.05 -21.95
N ILE A 91 6.64 -19.14 -21.00
CA ILE A 91 7.94 -18.59 -20.60
C ILE A 91 8.68 -19.61 -19.70
N PRO A 92 10.00 -19.86 -19.92
CA PRO A 92 10.77 -20.83 -19.13
C PRO A 92 10.84 -20.53 -17.62
N ASN A 93 10.98 -21.56 -16.79
CA ASN A 93 11.03 -21.43 -15.32
C ASN A 93 12.18 -20.54 -14.83
N GLY A 94 13.32 -20.52 -15.54
CA GLY A 94 14.48 -19.68 -15.22
C GLY A 94 14.13 -18.19 -15.09
N PHE A 95 13.27 -17.69 -15.97
CA PHE A 95 12.81 -16.30 -15.91
C PHE A 95 12.02 -16.02 -14.63
N PHE A 96 11.10 -16.92 -14.24
CA PHE A 96 10.26 -16.69 -13.06
C PHE A 96 11.01 -16.86 -11.74
N MET A 97 12.07 -17.66 -11.70
CA MET A 97 12.96 -17.71 -10.54
C MET A 97 13.68 -16.37 -10.36
N PHE A 98 14.22 -15.79 -11.44
CA PHE A 98 14.83 -14.46 -11.40
C PHE A 98 13.81 -13.38 -11.05
N TRP A 99 12.65 -13.39 -11.71
CA TRP A 99 11.56 -12.46 -11.46
C TRP A 99 11.10 -12.52 -10.00
N GLY A 100 10.81 -13.71 -9.46
CA GLY A 100 10.33 -13.88 -8.09
C GLY A 100 11.37 -13.45 -7.05
N ASN A 101 12.61 -13.92 -7.17
CA ASN A 101 13.62 -13.72 -6.14
C ASN A 101 14.21 -12.31 -6.11
N TYR A 102 14.19 -11.59 -7.24
CA TYR A 102 14.83 -10.27 -7.34
C TYR A 102 13.82 -9.16 -7.65
N VAL A 103 13.09 -9.27 -8.77
CA VAL A 103 12.24 -8.17 -9.25
C VAL A 103 10.99 -8.02 -8.40
N ALA A 104 10.25 -9.11 -8.18
CA ALA A 104 9.04 -9.10 -7.40
C ALA A 104 9.33 -8.83 -5.91
N LEU A 105 10.45 -9.33 -5.39
CA LEU A 105 10.93 -9.01 -4.04
C LEU A 105 11.16 -7.50 -3.89
N MET A 106 11.89 -6.89 -4.82
CA MET A 106 12.16 -5.45 -4.81
C MET A 106 10.86 -4.63 -4.90
N GLY A 107 9.96 -5.01 -5.80
CA GLY A 107 8.65 -4.37 -5.92
C GLY A 107 7.84 -4.50 -4.63
N ALA A 108 7.80 -5.70 -4.03
CA ALA A 108 7.11 -5.92 -2.76
C ALA A 108 7.69 -5.06 -1.62
N THR A 109 9.01 -4.88 -1.55
CA THR A 109 9.66 -3.98 -0.59
C THR A 109 9.23 -2.53 -0.81
N ILE A 110 9.23 -2.05 -2.05
CA ILE A 110 8.75 -0.69 -2.37
C ILE A 110 7.28 -0.53 -1.97
N PHE A 111 6.44 -1.54 -2.23
CA PHE A 111 5.03 -1.50 -1.85
C PHE A 111 4.81 -1.42 -0.33
N ILE A 112 5.61 -2.15 0.46
CA ILE A 112 5.56 -2.07 1.92
C ILE A 112 5.93 -0.67 2.40
N LEU A 113 6.95 -0.04 1.79
CA LEU A 113 7.35 1.33 2.12
C LEU A 113 6.25 2.34 1.77
N LEU A 114 5.62 2.19 0.60
CA LEU A 114 4.47 3.01 0.21
C LEU A 114 3.29 2.81 1.18
N GLY A 115 3.04 1.56 1.59
CA GLY A 115 2.04 1.23 2.60
C GLY A 115 2.30 1.90 3.95
N LEU A 116 3.57 2.00 4.36
CA LEU A 116 3.96 2.71 5.58
C LEU A 116 3.65 4.21 5.51
N VAL A 117 3.97 4.87 4.38
CA VAL A 117 3.68 6.30 4.19
C VAL A 117 2.17 6.56 4.28
N LEU A 118 1.36 5.77 3.57
CA LEU A 118 -0.10 5.91 3.59
C LEU A 118 -0.72 5.61 4.95
N LEU A 119 -0.08 4.73 5.72
CA LEU A 119 -0.49 4.43 7.09
C LEU A 119 -0.21 5.62 8.02
N VAL A 120 0.88 6.35 7.81
CA VAL A 120 1.14 7.60 8.55
C VAL A 120 0.11 8.66 8.21
N ASP A 121 -0.20 8.86 6.93
CA ASP A 121 -1.26 9.79 6.49
C ASP A 121 -2.63 9.39 7.06
N PHE A 122 -2.93 8.08 7.06
CA PHE A 122 -4.13 7.56 7.72
C PHE A 122 -4.15 7.86 9.21
N ALA A 123 -3.01 7.76 9.89
CA ALA A 123 -2.94 8.02 11.31
C ALA A 123 -3.16 9.52 11.63
N HIS A 124 -2.63 10.43 10.79
CA HIS A 124 -2.92 11.86 10.89
C HIS A 124 -4.42 12.13 10.68
N SER A 125 -4.98 11.66 9.57
CA SER A 125 -6.40 11.81 9.26
C SER A 125 -7.29 11.23 10.37
N TRP A 126 -6.95 10.04 10.91
CA TRP A 126 -7.66 9.44 12.03
C TRP A 126 -7.63 10.31 13.29
N SER A 127 -6.46 10.85 13.63
CA SER A 127 -6.30 11.72 14.80
C SER A 127 -7.09 13.02 14.65
N GLU A 128 -7.07 13.62 13.46
CA GLU A 128 -7.76 14.86 13.13
C GLU A 128 -9.28 14.66 13.14
N THR A 129 -9.78 13.63 12.45
CA THR A 129 -11.21 13.26 12.47
C THR A 129 -11.71 13.03 13.91
N CYS A 130 -10.91 12.41 14.79
CA CYS A 130 -11.32 12.22 16.17
C CYS A 130 -11.34 13.53 16.97
N LEU A 131 -10.39 14.43 16.74
CA LEU A 131 -10.30 15.72 17.41
C LEU A 131 -11.43 16.66 16.97
N GLU A 132 -11.63 16.81 15.66
CA GLU A 132 -12.71 17.64 15.10
C GLU A 132 -14.09 17.18 15.57
N ASN A 133 -14.34 15.86 15.57
CA ASN A 133 -15.61 15.35 16.05
C ASN A 133 -15.76 15.47 17.56
N TRP A 134 -14.68 15.55 18.33
CA TRP A 134 -14.75 15.85 19.75
C TRP A 134 -15.06 17.33 20.00
N GLU A 135 -14.44 18.25 19.27
CA GLU A 135 -14.72 19.69 19.36
C GLU A 135 -16.15 20.03 18.92
N ASN A 136 -16.66 19.35 17.89
CA ASN A 136 -18.00 19.56 17.35
C ASN A 136 -19.10 18.78 18.09
N SER A 137 -18.74 17.77 18.89
CA SER A 137 -19.72 16.99 19.67
C SER A 137 -19.82 17.53 21.09
N SER A 138 -21.04 17.55 21.64
CA SER A 138 -21.26 17.79 23.07
C SER A 138 -20.88 16.59 23.96
N SER A 139 -20.43 15.48 23.36
CA SER A 139 -20.08 14.25 24.05
C SER A 139 -18.59 13.95 23.99
N ASN A 140 -18.01 13.46 25.09
CA ASN A 140 -16.60 13.06 25.15
C ASN A 140 -16.32 11.70 24.48
N LEU A 141 -17.25 11.16 23.67
CA LEU A 141 -17.11 9.83 23.07
C LEU A 141 -15.88 9.76 22.16
N TRP A 142 -15.68 10.77 21.31
CA TRP A 142 -14.56 10.83 20.37
C TRP A 142 -13.20 10.97 21.06
N GLN A 143 -13.15 11.69 22.18
CA GLN A 143 -11.97 11.74 23.05
C GLN A 143 -11.62 10.34 23.58
N TRP A 144 -12.60 9.58 24.08
CA TRP A 144 -12.39 8.22 24.56
C TRP A 144 -12.00 7.25 23.44
N ILE A 145 -12.52 7.44 22.22
CA ILE A 145 -12.12 6.67 21.04
C ILE A 145 -10.65 6.95 20.68
N LEU A 146 -10.21 8.21 20.69
CA LEU A 146 -8.83 8.58 20.40
C LEU A 146 -7.85 8.03 21.44
N ILE A 147 -8.15 8.21 22.73
CA ILE A 147 -7.32 7.70 23.82
C ILE A 147 -7.33 6.17 23.81
N GLY A 148 -8.50 5.55 23.67
CA GLY A 148 -8.68 4.10 23.67
C GLY A 148 -7.98 3.42 22.50
N SER A 149 -8.08 3.97 21.29
CA SER A 149 -7.38 3.45 20.12
C SER A 149 -5.86 3.57 20.25
N THR A 150 -5.35 4.72 20.71
CA THR A 150 -3.92 4.95 20.95
C THR A 150 -3.35 4.01 22.01
N ALA A 151 -4.02 3.92 23.17
CA ALA A 151 -3.61 3.02 24.25
C ALA A 151 -3.70 1.56 23.84
N GLY A 152 -4.75 1.19 23.10
CA GLY A 152 -4.94 -0.16 22.56
C GLY A 152 -3.84 -0.58 21.59
N MET A 153 -3.42 0.32 20.69
CA MET A 153 -2.32 0.06 19.75
C MET A 153 -0.97 -0.12 20.46
N TYR A 154 -0.67 0.69 21.48
CA TYR A 154 0.53 0.49 22.30
C TYR A 154 0.47 -0.80 23.11
N ALA A 155 -0.68 -1.11 23.74
CA ALA A 155 -0.86 -2.35 24.47
C ALA A 155 -0.70 -3.57 23.54
N GLY A 156 -1.26 -3.51 22.34
CA GLY A 156 -1.08 -4.53 21.30
C GLY A 156 0.38 -4.68 20.87
N THR A 157 1.09 -3.57 20.69
CA THR A 157 2.52 -3.54 20.37
C THR A 157 3.37 -4.24 21.44
N ILE A 158 3.12 -3.92 22.72
CA ILE A 158 3.83 -4.52 23.86
C ILE A 158 3.50 -6.01 23.97
N ALA A 159 2.22 -6.37 23.88
CA ALA A 159 1.77 -7.76 23.95
C ALA A 159 2.38 -8.60 22.81
N LEU A 160 2.35 -8.10 21.57
CA LEU A 160 2.93 -8.78 20.42
C LEU A 160 4.45 -8.91 20.56
N THR A 161 5.14 -7.88 21.05
CA THR A 161 6.57 -7.94 21.35
C THR A 161 6.89 -9.01 22.40
N GLY A 162 6.08 -9.12 23.46
CA GLY A 162 6.19 -10.18 24.47
C GLY A 162 6.01 -11.58 23.89
N ILE A 163 5.01 -11.77 23.02
CA ILE A 163 4.79 -13.03 22.30
C ILE A 163 6.02 -13.35 21.42
N LEU A 164 6.58 -12.36 20.73
CA LEU A 164 7.75 -12.57 19.87
C LEU A 164 8.97 -13.05 20.67
N TYR A 165 9.26 -12.46 21.83
CA TYR A 165 10.32 -12.97 22.70
C TYR A 165 10.02 -14.36 23.23
N GLY A 166 8.78 -14.63 23.65
CA GLY A 166 8.39 -15.93 24.22
C GLY A 166 8.48 -17.10 23.24
N PHE A 167 8.11 -16.89 21.97
CA PHE A 167 8.08 -17.96 20.96
C PHE A 167 9.34 -18.03 20.07
N PHE A 168 9.95 -16.88 19.77
CA PHE A 168 11.04 -16.80 18.78
C PHE A 168 12.37 -16.32 19.38
N GLY A 169 12.38 -15.91 20.65
CA GLY A 169 13.52 -15.32 21.35
C GLY A 169 14.26 -16.25 22.30
N ASN A 170 14.18 -17.57 22.12
CA ASN A 170 14.89 -18.54 22.97
C ASN A 170 16.42 -18.38 22.94
N SER A 171 17.12 -18.92 23.95
CA SER A 171 18.58 -18.92 24.00
C SER A 171 19.18 -19.59 22.75
N GLY A 172 20.08 -18.88 22.07
CA GLY A 172 20.65 -19.28 20.77
C GLY A 172 20.03 -18.61 19.55
N CYS A 173 18.91 -17.90 19.69
CA CYS A 173 18.25 -17.17 18.60
C CYS A 173 18.59 -15.67 18.60
N SER A 174 19.88 -15.33 18.67
CA SER A 174 20.37 -13.94 18.83
C SER A 174 19.90 -12.98 17.73
N LEU A 175 19.79 -13.46 16.49
CA LEU A 175 19.31 -12.65 15.37
C LEU A 175 17.84 -12.23 15.55
N ASN A 176 16.98 -13.14 16.00
CA ASN A 176 15.57 -12.83 16.26
C ASN A 176 15.47 -11.85 17.43
N GLN A 177 16.22 -12.10 18.51
CA GLN A 177 16.28 -11.19 19.66
C GLN A 177 16.75 -9.79 19.25
N PHE A 178 17.77 -9.68 18.38
CA PHE A 178 18.25 -8.40 17.88
C PHE A 178 17.16 -7.62 17.15
N PHE A 179 16.44 -8.24 16.21
CA PHE A 179 15.37 -7.55 15.46
C PHE A 179 14.21 -7.12 16.35
N ILE A 180 13.81 -7.97 17.32
CA ILE A 180 12.75 -7.63 18.26
C ILE A 180 13.19 -6.47 19.17
N SER A 181 14.41 -6.53 19.73
CA SER A 181 14.97 -5.48 20.58
C SER A 181 15.16 -4.16 19.85
N LEU A 182 15.67 -4.21 18.61
CA LEU A 182 15.87 -3.03 17.78
C LEU A 182 14.53 -2.36 17.44
N ASN A 183 13.52 -3.15 17.07
CA ASN A 183 12.18 -2.62 16.81
C ASN A 183 11.58 -1.95 18.05
N LEU A 184 11.69 -2.59 19.22
CA LEU A 184 11.21 -2.01 20.48
C LEU A 184 11.93 -0.69 20.81
N ALA A 185 13.26 -0.65 20.67
CA ALA A 185 14.05 0.56 20.90
C ALA A 185 13.65 1.70 19.95
N LEU A 186 13.45 1.41 18.66
CA LEU A 186 13.00 2.39 17.66
C LEU A 186 11.57 2.88 17.95
N CYS A 187 10.67 2.00 18.39
CA CYS A 187 9.30 2.37 18.79
C CYS A 187 9.29 3.30 20.02
N ILE A 188 10.18 3.07 20.99
CA ILE A 188 10.33 3.97 22.15
C ILE A 188 10.89 5.33 21.68
N LEU A 189 11.95 5.31 20.87
CA LEU A 189 12.60 6.52 20.37
C LEU A 189 11.62 7.41 19.56
N ILE A 190 10.84 6.83 18.65
CA ILE A 190 9.86 7.60 17.87
C ILE A 190 8.73 8.16 18.75
N THR A 191 8.28 7.38 19.75
CA THR A 191 7.27 7.85 20.71
C THR A 191 7.78 9.06 21.51
N VAL A 192 9.05 9.02 21.98
CA VAL A 192 9.66 10.16 22.67
C VAL A 192 9.81 11.37 21.76
N MET A 193 10.24 11.17 20.50
CA MET A 193 10.36 12.27 19.53
C MET A 193 9.00 12.93 19.23
N CYS A 194 7.92 12.15 19.09
CA CYS A 194 6.58 12.70 18.82
C CYS A 194 6.00 13.55 19.96
N VAL A 195 6.48 13.36 21.21
CA VAL A 195 6.05 14.14 22.39
C VAL A 195 7.01 15.31 22.68
N HIS A 196 8.15 15.38 22.00
CA HIS A 196 9.14 16.41 22.25
C HIS A 196 8.58 17.81 21.92
N PRO A 197 8.67 18.80 22.84
CA PRO A 197 8.02 20.09 22.69
C PRO A 197 8.43 20.83 21.41
N THR A 198 9.72 20.79 21.05
CA THR A 198 10.19 21.38 19.79
C THR A 198 9.53 20.76 18.56
N VAL A 199 9.26 19.45 18.56
CA VAL A 199 8.59 18.80 17.41
C VAL A 199 7.13 19.25 17.31
N GLN A 200 6.46 19.41 18.46
CA GLN A 200 5.08 19.89 18.52
C GLN A 200 4.95 21.38 18.16
N GLU A 201 5.96 22.21 18.44
CA GLU A 201 6.01 23.61 18.03
C GLU A 201 6.07 23.76 16.50
N TYR A 202 6.83 22.91 15.80
CA TYR A 202 6.91 22.92 14.34
C TYR A 202 5.76 22.16 13.65
N ASN A 203 5.19 21.14 14.31
CA ASN A 203 4.06 20.38 13.80
C ASN A 203 3.08 20.03 14.94
N PRO A 204 2.07 20.87 15.21
CA PRO A 204 1.11 20.64 16.29
C PRO A 204 0.18 19.45 16.02
N ARG A 205 0.10 18.98 14.76
CA ARG A 205 -0.65 17.77 14.40
C ARG A 205 0.12 16.49 14.76
N SER A 206 1.39 16.56 15.17
CA SER A 206 2.17 15.39 15.61
C SER A 206 1.74 14.91 17.00
N GLY A 207 1.34 13.65 17.13
CA GLY A 207 0.85 13.08 18.39
C GLY A 207 1.22 11.61 18.64
N LEU A 208 0.68 11.09 19.75
CA LEU A 208 0.87 9.70 20.19
C LEU A 208 0.08 8.70 19.35
N ALA A 209 -1.04 9.12 18.76
CA ALA A 209 -1.86 8.26 17.91
C ALA A 209 -1.06 7.76 16.69
N GLN A 210 -0.32 8.66 16.05
CA GLN A 210 0.49 8.35 14.87
C GLN A 210 1.64 7.39 15.19
N SER A 211 2.40 7.68 16.24
CA SER A 211 3.50 6.80 16.65
C SER A 211 3.02 5.42 17.11
N SER A 212 1.85 5.33 17.77
CA SER A 212 1.26 4.03 18.16
C SER A 212 0.84 3.16 16.96
N MET A 213 0.26 3.76 15.91
CA MET A 213 -0.14 3.07 14.67
C MET A 213 1.08 2.54 13.90
N VAL A 214 2.13 3.36 13.80
CA VAL A 214 3.40 2.95 13.18
C VAL A 214 4.06 1.82 13.99
N ALA A 215 4.05 1.92 15.32
CA ALA A 215 4.66 0.91 16.20
C ALA A 215 4.00 -0.46 16.07
N VAL A 216 2.66 -0.53 16.03
CA VAL A 216 1.95 -1.81 15.86
C VAL A 216 2.21 -2.41 14.47
N TYR A 217 2.28 -1.57 13.43
CA TYR A 217 2.56 -2.02 12.06
C TYR A 217 3.99 -2.55 11.91
N CYS A 218 5.00 -1.84 12.43
CA CYS A 218 6.39 -2.30 12.41
C CYS A 218 6.54 -3.61 13.19
N THR A 219 5.89 -3.73 14.35
CA THR A 219 5.91 -4.98 15.14
C THR A 219 5.24 -6.14 14.40
N TYR A 220 4.16 -5.88 13.66
CA TYR A 220 3.55 -6.86 12.76
C TYR A 220 4.51 -7.28 11.62
N LEU A 221 5.24 -6.34 11.01
CA LEU A 221 6.24 -6.66 9.98
C LEU A 221 7.38 -7.53 10.54
N ILE A 222 7.85 -7.25 11.76
CA ILE A 222 8.86 -8.08 12.44
C ILE A 222 8.31 -9.49 12.71
N MET A 223 7.08 -9.61 13.20
CA MET A 223 6.43 -10.91 13.38
C MET A 223 6.37 -11.69 12.06
N SER A 224 5.96 -11.03 10.97
CA SER A 224 5.85 -11.64 9.65
C SER A 224 7.22 -12.10 9.12
N ALA A 225 8.26 -11.27 9.28
CA ALA A 225 9.62 -11.59 8.86
C ALA A 225 10.20 -12.79 9.64
N ILE A 226 10.09 -12.79 10.97
CA ILE A 226 10.61 -13.87 11.81
C ILE A 226 9.80 -15.17 11.61
N GLY A 227 8.47 -15.07 11.45
CA GLY A 227 7.60 -16.22 11.21
C GLY A 227 7.80 -16.91 9.86
N ASN A 228 8.33 -16.19 8.86
CA ASN A 228 8.66 -16.75 7.54
C ASN A 228 10.11 -17.26 7.43
N ARG A 229 10.96 -16.99 8.42
CA ARG A 229 12.33 -17.54 8.45
C ARG A 229 12.31 -19.04 8.69
N GLN A 230 12.96 -19.79 7.80
CA GLN A 230 13.11 -21.25 7.95
C GLN A 230 14.26 -21.56 8.92
N HIS A 231 13.94 -21.91 10.17
CA HIS A 231 14.93 -22.31 11.18
C HIS A 231 14.30 -23.23 12.23
N ASP A 232 14.72 -24.49 12.25
CA ASP A 232 14.03 -25.56 13.00
C ASP A 232 13.99 -25.36 14.53
N THR A 233 14.95 -24.63 15.09
CA THR A 233 15.05 -24.35 16.53
C THR A 233 14.45 -23.00 16.94
N CYS A 234 14.46 -22.01 16.06
CA CYS A 234 14.11 -20.62 16.37
C CYS A 234 12.73 -20.21 15.86
N ASN A 235 12.11 -21.04 15.01
CA ASN A 235 10.76 -20.83 14.50
C ASN A 235 9.89 -22.07 14.79
N PRO A 236 9.18 -22.11 15.93
CA PRO A 236 8.33 -23.24 16.27
C PRO A 236 7.14 -23.40 15.31
N LEU A 237 6.73 -22.36 14.57
CA LEU A 237 5.61 -22.41 13.63
C LEU A 237 5.88 -23.39 12.46
N GLN A 238 7.15 -23.64 12.13
CA GLN A 238 7.51 -24.56 11.07
C GLN A 238 7.11 -26.01 11.39
N LYS A 239 7.16 -26.40 12.66
CA LYS A 239 6.73 -27.74 13.12
C LYS A 239 5.23 -27.96 13.00
N TYR A 240 4.44 -26.89 13.01
CA TYR A 240 2.98 -26.93 12.94
C TYR A 240 2.43 -26.60 11.55
N ARG A 241 3.26 -26.08 10.62
CA ARG A 241 2.86 -25.69 9.25
C ARG A 241 2.29 -26.86 8.42
N GLY A 242 2.52 -28.12 8.82
CA GLY A 242 1.99 -29.33 8.17
C GLY A 242 0.98 -30.14 8.97
N THR A 243 0.64 -29.73 10.21
CA THR A 243 -0.07 -30.59 11.18
C THR A 243 -1.45 -30.07 11.57
N VAL A 244 -1.84 -28.86 11.14
CA VAL A 244 -3.16 -28.28 11.42
C VAL A 244 -4.17 -28.75 10.37
N GLN A 245 -4.56 -30.03 10.42
CA GLN A 245 -5.55 -30.61 9.50
C GLN A 245 -7.01 -30.44 9.98
N GLY A 246 -7.25 -29.71 11.09
CA GLY A 246 -8.51 -29.85 11.86
C GLY A 246 -9.53 -28.71 11.83
N THR A 247 -9.19 -27.49 11.40
CA THR A 247 -10.09 -26.31 11.57
C THR A 247 -10.17 -25.43 10.30
N HIS A 248 -9.97 -26.04 9.13
CA HIS A 248 -9.00 -25.49 8.17
C HIS A 248 -9.53 -24.72 6.93
N THR A 249 -10.81 -24.77 6.56
CA THR A 249 -11.26 -24.13 5.28
C THR A 249 -11.96 -22.79 5.48
N THR A 250 -12.93 -22.67 6.39
CA THR A 250 -13.69 -21.43 6.55
C THR A 250 -12.81 -20.27 7.03
N THR A 251 -11.94 -20.49 8.02
CA THR A 251 -11.02 -19.45 8.52
C THR A 251 -9.98 -19.06 7.48
N VAL A 252 -9.48 -20.02 6.69
CA VAL A 252 -8.52 -19.75 5.61
C VAL A 252 -9.17 -18.96 4.47
N VAL A 253 -10.41 -19.30 4.10
CA VAL A 253 -11.17 -18.57 3.07
C VAL A 253 -11.54 -17.17 3.57
N LEU A 254 -12.05 -17.03 4.80
CA LEU A 254 -12.36 -15.73 5.39
C LEU A 254 -11.10 -14.86 5.50
N GLY A 255 -9.98 -15.43 5.94
CA GLY A 255 -8.69 -14.75 5.97
C GLY A 255 -8.26 -14.30 4.57
N ALA A 256 -8.38 -15.15 3.56
CA ALA A 256 -8.03 -14.81 2.18
C ALA A 256 -8.91 -13.68 1.60
N ILE A 257 -10.22 -13.68 1.90
CA ILE A 257 -11.14 -12.60 1.51
C ILE A 257 -10.74 -11.30 2.20
N PHE A 258 -10.50 -11.33 3.51
CA PHE A 258 -10.08 -10.16 4.27
C PHE A 258 -8.77 -9.59 3.74
N THR A 259 -7.75 -10.44 3.53
CA THR A 259 -6.47 -10.02 2.92
C THR A 259 -6.67 -9.42 1.54
N PHE A 260 -7.55 -9.99 0.71
CA PHE A 260 -7.84 -9.44 -0.60
C PHE A 260 -8.50 -8.05 -0.53
N LEU A 261 -9.50 -7.88 0.33
CA LEU A 261 -10.16 -6.58 0.53
C LEU A 261 -9.18 -5.53 1.09
N ALA A 262 -8.35 -5.92 2.06
CA ALA A 262 -7.34 -5.03 2.63
C ALA A 262 -6.32 -4.57 1.58
N ILE A 263 -5.82 -5.49 0.75
CA ILE A 263 -4.89 -5.15 -0.34
C ILE A 263 -5.58 -4.30 -1.41
N ALA A 264 -6.83 -4.62 -1.77
CA ALA A 264 -7.58 -3.83 -2.74
C ALA A 264 -7.79 -2.38 -2.24
N TYR A 265 -8.17 -2.20 -0.98
CA TYR A 265 -8.30 -0.89 -0.35
C TYR A 265 -6.96 -0.14 -0.31
N SER A 266 -5.92 -0.78 0.23
CA SER A 266 -4.60 -0.18 0.37
C SER A 266 -4.00 0.22 -0.98
N THR A 267 -4.08 -0.66 -1.99
CA THR A 267 -3.56 -0.38 -3.35
C THR A 267 -4.34 0.74 -4.03
N SER A 268 -5.67 0.75 -3.89
CA SER A 268 -6.52 1.80 -4.50
C SER A 268 -6.24 3.16 -3.86
N ARG A 269 -6.10 3.20 -2.53
CA ARG A 269 -5.72 4.41 -1.81
C ARG A 269 -4.33 4.89 -2.21
N ALA A 270 -3.35 4.00 -2.25
CA ALA A 270 -1.99 4.29 -2.70
C ALA A 270 -1.94 4.89 -4.11
N ALA A 271 -2.77 4.36 -5.01
CA ALA A 271 -2.78 4.76 -6.41
C ALA A 271 -3.51 6.10 -6.64
N THR A 272 -4.51 6.41 -5.80
CA THR A 272 -5.30 7.64 -5.90
C THR A 272 -4.61 8.83 -5.21
N GLN A 273 -3.94 8.62 -4.07
CA GLN A 273 -3.14 9.65 -3.35
C GLN A 273 -1.75 9.91 -3.99
N SER A 274 -1.61 9.59 -5.27
CA SER A 274 -0.32 9.61 -6.00
C SER A 274 0.31 10.99 -6.14
N ARG A 275 -0.48 12.07 -6.08
CA ARG A 275 0.03 13.45 -6.22
C ARG A 275 0.82 13.90 -5.00
N ALA A 276 0.36 13.54 -3.80
CA ALA A 276 1.08 13.76 -2.55
C ALA A 276 2.45 13.04 -2.56
N LEU A 277 2.52 11.85 -3.16
CA LEU A 277 3.72 10.99 -3.18
C LEU A 277 4.80 11.40 -4.21
N VAL A 278 4.43 12.10 -5.30
CA VAL A 278 5.36 12.44 -6.40
C VAL A 278 5.91 13.87 -6.28
N GLY A 279 5.41 14.67 -5.34
CA GLY A 279 5.83 16.05 -5.12
C GLY A 279 5.32 16.99 -6.23
N LYS A 280 4.65 18.08 -5.84
CA LYS A 280 4.28 19.14 -6.79
C LYS A 280 5.54 19.74 -7.41
N LYS A 281 5.69 19.59 -8.73
CA LYS A 281 6.62 20.44 -9.49
C LYS A 281 6.07 21.86 -9.37
N LYS A 282 6.73 22.71 -8.60
CA LYS A 282 6.38 24.12 -8.33
C LYS A 282 5.98 24.80 -9.64
N GLY A 283 4.67 24.92 -9.87
CA GLY A 283 4.11 25.67 -10.99
C GLY A 283 4.16 27.14 -10.62
N THR A 284 4.84 27.92 -11.45
CA THR A 284 4.94 29.37 -11.31
C THR A 284 3.55 29.97 -11.16
N ILE A 285 3.32 30.71 -10.08
CA ILE A 285 2.10 31.49 -9.87
C ILE A 285 2.14 32.63 -10.89
N GLU A 286 1.40 32.50 -11.99
CA GLU A 286 1.08 33.65 -12.84
C GLU A 286 -0.03 34.43 -12.16
N LEU A 287 0.34 35.58 -11.59
CA LEU A 287 -0.61 36.59 -11.11
C LEU A 287 -1.38 37.14 -12.31
N PRO A 288 -2.72 37.22 -12.27
CA PRO A 288 -3.47 37.92 -13.29
C PRO A 288 -3.04 39.39 -13.30
N ALA A 289 -2.57 39.87 -14.46
CA ALA A 289 -2.31 41.27 -14.66
C ALA A 289 -3.60 42.08 -14.49
N ASP A 290 -3.47 43.14 -13.69
CA ASP A 290 -4.41 44.23 -13.46
C ASP A 290 -5.35 44.51 -14.65
N HIS A 291 -6.65 44.28 -14.44
CA HIS A 291 -7.73 44.93 -15.18
C HIS A 291 -8.73 45.45 -14.15
N GLY A 292 -8.52 46.68 -13.69
CA GLY A 292 -9.56 47.44 -13.03
C GLY A 292 -10.81 47.55 -13.93
N ILE A 293 -12.00 47.40 -13.33
CA ILE A 293 -13.25 48.05 -13.72
C ILE A 293 -14.23 47.92 -12.53
N HIS A 294 -14.76 49.08 -12.13
CA HIS A 294 -15.91 49.26 -11.26
C HIS A 294 -17.13 48.45 -11.72
N GLY A 295 -17.83 47.78 -10.80
CA GLY A 295 -19.14 47.19 -11.10
C GLY A 295 -19.79 46.55 -9.88
N HIS A 296 -20.87 47.17 -9.41
CA HIS A 296 -21.69 46.70 -8.31
C HIS A 296 -22.25 45.29 -8.56
N ALA A 297 -22.40 44.54 -7.47
CA ALA A 297 -22.99 43.21 -7.42
C ALA A 297 -24.40 43.18 -8.03
N GLU A 298 -24.52 42.66 -9.25
CA GLU A 298 -25.75 42.04 -9.71
C GLU A 298 -25.53 40.52 -9.73
N LEU A 299 -26.25 39.82 -8.85
CA LEU A 299 -26.37 38.37 -8.81
C LEU A 299 -27.12 37.90 -10.07
N GLY A 300 -26.39 37.75 -11.17
CA GLY A 300 -26.83 36.96 -12.32
C GLY A 300 -26.90 35.48 -11.96
N VAL A 301 -27.85 34.75 -12.56
CA VAL A 301 -27.97 33.29 -12.37
C VAL A 301 -26.65 32.64 -12.80
N VAL A 302 -25.96 32.05 -11.82
CA VAL A 302 -24.68 31.37 -11.99
C VAL A 302 -24.92 30.08 -12.77
N ASN A 303 -24.73 30.12 -14.09
CA ASN A 303 -24.87 28.97 -14.99
C ASN A 303 -23.56 28.18 -15.18
N SER A 304 -22.46 28.64 -14.58
CA SER A 304 -21.15 28.00 -14.63
C SER A 304 -20.57 27.90 -13.24
N GLN A 305 -20.11 26.71 -12.87
CA GLN A 305 -19.40 26.49 -11.62
C GLN A 305 -18.14 27.38 -11.59
N PRO A 306 -17.93 28.18 -10.52
CA PRO A 306 -16.77 29.06 -10.42
C PRO A 306 -15.46 28.28 -10.46
N GLY A 307 -14.42 28.90 -11.02
CA GLY A 307 -13.07 28.33 -11.02
C GLY A 307 -12.53 28.15 -9.60
N ARG A 308 -11.49 27.32 -9.44
CA ARG A 308 -10.92 26.99 -8.11
C ARG A 308 -10.49 28.21 -7.30
N THR A 309 -9.98 29.25 -7.96
CA THR A 309 -9.56 30.52 -7.35
C THR A 309 -10.71 31.51 -7.14
N GLU A 310 -11.90 31.17 -7.60
CA GLU A 310 -13.10 32.01 -7.52
C GLU A 310 -14.09 31.48 -6.46
N THR A 311 -13.68 30.49 -5.66
CA THR A 311 -14.50 30.05 -4.53
C THR A 311 -14.54 31.16 -3.48
N PRO A 312 -15.71 31.42 -2.85
CA PRO A 312 -15.84 32.47 -1.84
C PRO A 312 -14.96 32.20 -0.61
N ARG A 313 -14.61 30.92 -0.36
CA ARG A 313 -13.71 30.50 0.71
C ARG A 313 -12.24 30.88 0.42
N TYR A 314 -11.74 30.58 -0.78
CA TYR A 314 -10.41 30.96 -1.23
C TYR A 314 -10.22 32.48 -1.24
N GLN A 315 -11.24 33.22 -1.69
CA GLN A 315 -11.21 34.68 -1.66
C GLN A 315 -11.17 35.24 -0.23
N ALA A 316 -11.88 34.61 0.71
CA ALA A 316 -11.84 34.99 2.12
C ALA A 316 -10.46 34.70 2.75
N LEU A 317 -9.84 33.56 2.41
CA LEU A 317 -8.49 33.24 2.87
C LEU A 317 -7.44 34.18 2.27
N LEU A 318 -7.56 34.51 0.98
CA LEU A 318 -6.67 35.46 0.30
C LEU A 318 -6.74 36.84 0.95
N ALA A 319 -7.96 37.30 1.26
CA ALA A 319 -8.17 38.55 1.98
C ALA A 319 -7.59 38.50 3.41
N ALA A 320 -7.67 37.36 4.09
CA ALA A 320 -7.08 37.19 5.42
C ALA A 320 -5.54 37.18 5.40
N VAL A 321 -4.93 36.63 4.34
CA VAL A 321 -3.47 36.72 4.09
C VAL A 321 -3.07 38.16 3.76
N GLU A 322 -3.81 38.84 2.90
CA GLU A 322 -3.55 40.24 2.54
C GLU A 322 -3.70 41.18 3.75
N ALA A 323 -4.64 40.88 4.64
CA ALA A 323 -4.80 41.55 5.94
C ALA A 323 -3.72 41.18 6.97
N GLY A 324 -2.81 40.25 6.65
CA GLY A 324 -1.75 39.78 7.53
C GLY A 324 -2.24 38.98 8.75
N ALA A 325 -3.49 38.52 8.74
CA ALA A 325 -4.09 37.77 9.85
C ALA A 325 -3.59 36.31 9.90
N ILE A 326 -3.19 35.77 8.75
CA ILE A 326 -2.66 34.41 8.60
C ILE A 326 -1.47 34.39 7.61
N PRO A 327 -0.52 33.46 7.76
CA PRO A 327 0.61 33.34 6.85
C PRO A 327 0.18 32.89 5.46
N ALA A 328 0.94 33.27 4.42
CA ALA A 328 0.67 32.88 3.04
C ALA A 328 0.69 31.36 2.78
N SER A 329 1.28 30.57 3.70
CA SER A 329 1.21 29.10 3.65
C SER A 329 -0.21 28.55 3.81
N ALA A 330 -1.12 29.29 4.47
CA ALA A 330 -2.52 28.88 4.60
C ALA A 330 -3.26 28.79 3.25
N LEU A 331 -2.83 29.59 2.25
CA LEU A 331 -3.36 29.51 0.87
C LEU A 331 -2.82 28.30 0.10
N GLU A 332 -1.67 27.77 0.50
CA GLU A 332 -1.12 26.53 -0.04
C GLU A 332 -1.81 25.32 0.60
N GLU A 333 -2.05 25.37 1.91
CA GLU A 333 -2.80 24.34 2.67
C GLU A 333 -4.23 24.19 2.16
N GLU A 334 -4.98 25.27 1.91
CA GLU A 334 -6.35 25.17 1.38
C GLU A 334 -6.39 24.61 -0.05
N GLN A 335 -5.36 24.91 -0.87
CA GLN A 335 -5.22 24.31 -2.19
C GLN A 335 -4.87 22.81 -2.13
N ASP A 336 -4.25 22.36 -1.05
CA ASP A 336 -3.96 20.96 -0.80
C ASP A 336 -5.19 20.24 -0.21
N GLU A 337 -5.94 20.88 0.70
CA GLU A 337 -7.21 20.37 1.26
C GLU A 337 -8.30 20.21 0.18
N ASP A 338 -8.49 21.16 -0.72
CA ASP A 338 -9.46 21.01 -1.83
C ASP A 338 -8.99 20.00 -2.90
N GLU A 339 -7.71 19.63 -2.94
CA GLU A 339 -7.17 18.57 -3.81
C GLU A 339 -7.28 17.17 -3.16
N ASP A 340 -7.17 17.06 -1.83
CA ASP A 340 -7.14 15.78 -1.10
C ASP A 340 -8.47 15.44 -0.37
N GLU A 341 -9.30 16.43 -0.01
CA GLU A 341 -10.60 16.25 0.67
C GLU A 341 -11.80 16.60 -0.22
N GLY A 342 -11.96 15.86 -1.32
CA GLY A 342 -13.31 15.69 -1.85
C GLY A 342 -14.09 14.77 -0.90
N PRO A 343 -15.20 15.20 -0.25
CA PRO A 343 -15.96 14.32 0.63
C PRO A 343 -16.37 13.07 -0.14
N VAL A 344 -16.11 11.92 0.47
CA VAL A 344 -16.43 10.59 -0.08
C VAL A 344 -17.94 10.42 -0.07
N GLY A 345 -18.63 11.02 -1.04
CA GLY A 345 -20.09 10.95 -1.07
C GLY A 345 -20.78 12.05 -1.86
N GLU A 346 -20.37 12.34 -3.09
CA GLU A 346 -21.33 12.78 -4.11
C GLU A 346 -20.75 12.65 -5.51
N HIS A 347 -21.60 12.23 -6.44
CA HIS A 347 -21.30 11.87 -7.82
C HIS A 347 -21.01 13.11 -8.69
N ARG A 348 -20.05 13.97 -8.32
CA ARG A 348 -19.61 15.11 -9.14
C ARG A 348 -18.52 14.66 -10.09
N ASP A 349 -18.82 14.67 -11.39
CA ASP A 349 -17.87 14.45 -12.50
C ASP A 349 -16.93 15.67 -12.60
N ASP A 350 -15.93 15.67 -11.72
CA ASP A 350 -14.98 16.75 -11.45
C ASP A 350 -13.74 16.71 -12.37
N GLU A 351 -13.64 15.72 -13.28
CA GLU A 351 -12.50 15.59 -14.21
C GLU A 351 -12.56 16.53 -15.44
N ARG A 352 -13.44 17.55 -15.44
CA ARG A 352 -13.65 18.46 -16.59
C ARG A 352 -12.49 19.45 -16.81
N SER A 353 -11.67 19.69 -15.78
CA SER A 353 -10.52 20.60 -15.79
C SER A 353 -9.15 19.90 -15.68
N GLY A 354 -9.12 18.59 -15.38
CA GLY A 354 -7.90 17.79 -15.27
C GLY A 354 -8.16 16.43 -14.61
N THR A 355 -7.21 15.48 -14.71
CA THR A 355 -7.37 14.18 -14.04
C THR A 355 -7.28 14.32 -12.52
N ARG A 356 -8.00 13.49 -11.74
CA ARG A 356 -7.92 13.54 -10.25
C ARG A 356 -6.60 12.97 -9.70
N TYR A 357 -6.05 11.97 -10.39
CA TYR A 357 -4.79 11.32 -10.05
C TYR A 357 -3.93 11.14 -11.30
N ASN A 358 -2.65 10.82 -11.13
CA ASN A 358 -1.77 10.53 -12.26
C ASN A 358 -2.02 9.10 -12.77
N TYR A 359 -2.55 8.95 -13.98
CA TYR A 359 -2.91 7.65 -14.55
C TYR A 359 -1.72 6.69 -14.72
N SER A 360 -0.54 7.20 -15.09
CA SER A 360 0.66 6.36 -15.17
C SER A 360 1.09 5.88 -13.80
N TRP A 361 1.11 6.77 -12.81
CA TRP A 361 1.51 6.40 -11.45
C TRP A 361 0.52 5.43 -10.82
N PHE A 362 -0.79 5.63 -11.05
CA PHE A 362 -1.82 4.70 -10.65
C PHE A 362 -1.49 3.27 -11.09
N HIS A 363 -1.13 3.09 -12.35
CA HIS A 363 -0.74 1.78 -12.86
C HIS A 363 0.60 1.27 -12.35
N ILE A 364 1.59 2.14 -12.12
CA ILE A 364 2.86 1.74 -11.50
C ILE A 364 2.59 1.16 -10.10
N ILE A 365 1.76 1.82 -9.29
CA ILE A 365 1.38 1.35 -7.95
C ILE A 365 0.68 -0.01 -8.02
N PHE A 366 -0.26 -0.19 -8.95
CA PHE A 366 -0.92 -1.48 -9.17
C PHE A 366 0.04 -2.57 -9.67
N ALA A 367 1.02 -2.22 -10.51
CA ALA A 367 2.02 -3.17 -11.00
C ALA A 367 2.93 -3.67 -9.86
N ILE A 368 3.34 -2.77 -8.97
CA ILE A 368 4.13 -3.08 -7.77
C ILE A 368 3.26 -3.81 -6.73
N GLY A 369 1.99 -3.42 -6.56
CA GLY A 369 1.03 -4.13 -5.72
C GLY A 369 0.81 -5.59 -6.17
N ALA A 370 0.78 -5.85 -7.48
CA ALA A 370 0.74 -7.21 -8.01
C ALA A 370 2.00 -8.04 -7.65
N MET A 371 3.17 -7.41 -7.60
CA MET A 371 4.41 -8.04 -7.14
C MET A 371 4.35 -8.36 -5.64
N TYR A 372 3.85 -7.43 -4.82
CA TYR A 372 3.61 -7.65 -3.40
C TYR A 372 2.65 -8.83 -3.16
N VAL A 373 1.53 -8.88 -3.89
CA VAL A 373 0.58 -9.99 -3.82
C VAL A 373 1.23 -11.32 -4.19
N ALA A 374 2.13 -11.34 -5.19
CA ALA A 374 2.88 -12.53 -5.55
C ALA A 374 3.69 -13.04 -4.36
N MET A 375 4.50 -12.17 -3.74
CA MET A 375 5.35 -12.52 -2.60
C MET A 375 4.54 -12.94 -1.38
N LEU A 376 3.44 -12.25 -1.09
CA LEU A 376 2.56 -12.58 0.03
C LEU A 376 1.92 -13.96 -0.16
N LEU A 377 1.42 -14.25 -1.36
CA LEU A 377 0.78 -15.53 -1.67
C LEU A 377 1.78 -16.68 -1.73
N THR A 378 3.05 -16.44 -2.02
CA THR A 378 4.10 -17.47 -2.04
C THR A 378 4.82 -17.60 -0.70
N ASP A 379 4.31 -17.00 0.37
CA ASP A 379 4.91 -17.04 1.71
C ASP A 379 6.38 -16.53 1.70
N TRP A 380 6.69 -15.60 0.78
CA TRP A 380 8.03 -15.06 0.55
C TRP A 380 9.09 -16.13 0.21
N TYR A 381 8.65 -17.26 -0.35
CA TYR A 381 9.52 -18.38 -0.65
C TYR A 381 10.51 -18.06 -1.77
N VAL A 382 11.81 -18.26 -1.51
CA VAL A 382 12.89 -18.09 -2.49
C VAL A 382 13.07 -19.39 -3.27
N THR A 383 12.94 -19.32 -4.58
CA THR A 383 13.04 -20.49 -5.47
C THR A 383 14.48 -20.69 -5.94
N THR A 384 15.06 -21.88 -5.75
CA THR A 384 16.46 -22.16 -6.12
C THR A 384 16.51 -23.23 -7.21
N SER A 385 17.42 -23.10 -8.18
CA SER A 385 17.62 -24.14 -9.21
C SER A 385 18.43 -25.32 -8.66
N ILE A 386 18.12 -26.52 -9.15
CA ILE A 386 18.81 -27.80 -8.83
C ILE A 386 20.34 -27.68 -8.94
N SER A 387 20.85 -26.88 -9.89
CA SER A 387 22.28 -26.67 -10.12
C SER A 387 23.03 -25.93 -9.00
N ARG A 388 22.35 -25.18 -8.12
CA ARG A 388 22.97 -24.60 -6.92
C ARG A 388 23.02 -25.58 -5.75
N LEU A 389 22.01 -26.43 -5.61
CA LEU A 389 22.00 -27.51 -4.62
C LEU A 389 23.13 -28.51 -4.88
N THR A 390 23.40 -28.87 -6.14
CA THR A 390 24.55 -29.72 -6.46
C THR A 390 25.88 -29.01 -6.23
N ALA A 391 25.99 -27.71 -6.51
CA ALA A 391 27.20 -26.95 -6.22
C ALA A 391 27.48 -26.83 -4.71
N ASP A 392 26.45 -26.61 -3.89
CA ASP A 392 26.58 -26.55 -2.43
C ASP A 392 26.84 -27.93 -1.81
N LEU A 393 26.21 -29.00 -2.32
CA LEU A 393 26.49 -30.37 -1.89
C LEU A 393 27.92 -30.82 -2.23
N ILE A 394 28.42 -30.44 -3.42
CA ILE A 394 29.81 -30.71 -3.82
C ILE A 394 30.80 -29.87 -2.98
N HIS A 395 30.43 -28.64 -2.59
CA HIS A 395 31.27 -27.78 -1.74
C HIS A 395 31.27 -28.21 -0.26
N PHE A 396 30.26 -28.96 0.20
CA PHE A 396 30.19 -29.55 1.54
C PHE A 396 30.61 -31.03 1.61
N GLY A 397 31.11 -31.61 0.52
CA GLY A 397 31.77 -32.92 0.54
C GLY A 397 30.89 -34.07 1.05
N MET A 398 29.60 -34.08 0.68
CA MET A 398 28.72 -35.25 0.84
C MET A 398 28.56 -36.02 -0.46
#